data_AF-A0A9X0CIS7-F1
#
_entry.id   AF-A0A9X0CIS7-F1
#
_cell.length_a   1.000
_cell.length_b   1.000
_cell.length_c   1.000
_cell.angle_alpha   90.00
_cell.angle_beta   90.00
_cell.angle_gamma   90.00
#
_symmetry.space_group_name_H-M   'P 1'
#
loop_
_entity.id
_entity.type
_entity.pdbx_description
1 polymer ?
#
loop_
_entity_poly.entity_id
_entity_poly.type
_entity_poly.pdbx_seq_one_letter_code
_entity_poly.pdbx_strand_id
1 'polypeptide(L)'
;METAEKWFRRAHSLDEQYTIPHLYWDTLPRASASQVHPHFHVALARDDHYYARWAHFQTAAKQYAVDHDGENYFSALNKIHSALGLAVQFGNATVMAYLTPSASYELFLFSKETCKDLFQLLFYCVTALRDDMELYAISSGMVFPKLIPSDDGSDLPAIIRLVYRGPAEARRADIDSLMLFGTVNVNVDPYTVINYIKKSIEKRRTNA
;
A
#
# COMPACT_ATOMS: atom_id res chain seq x y z
N MET A 1 1.72 8.09 -12.34
CA MET A 1 0.64 7.12 -12.59
C MET A 1 0.25 7.04 -14.07
N GLU A 2 0.06 8.15 -14.77
CA GLU A 2 -0.43 8.18 -16.16
C GLU A 2 0.30 7.21 -17.11
N THR A 3 1.64 7.16 -17.08
CA THR A 3 2.42 6.22 -17.90
C THR A 3 2.07 4.75 -17.63
N ALA A 4 1.90 4.38 -16.36
CA ALA A 4 1.54 3.01 -15.98
C ALA A 4 0.11 2.68 -16.42
N GLU A 5 -0.85 3.60 -16.27
CA GLU A 5 -2.22 3.40 -16.76
C GLU A 5 -2.30 3.18 -18.27
N LYS A 6 -1.56 4.00 -19.04
CA LYS A 6 -1.45 3.81 -20.49
C LYS A 6 -0.86 2.44 -20.83
N TRP A 7 0.16 2.02 -20.10
CA TRP A 7 0.77 0.70 -20.27
C TRP A 7 -0.22 -0.43 -19.94
N PHE A 8 -0.96 -0.35 -18.83
CA PHE A 8 -1.95 -1.35 -18.43
C PHE A 8 -3.06 -1.49 -19.47
N ARG A 9 -3.65 -0.37 -19.92
CA ARG A 9 -4.68 -0.39 -20.97
C ARG A 9 -4.15 -0.96 -22.28
N ARG A 10 -2.90 -0.63 -22.64
CA ARG A 10 -2.28 -1.17 -23.85
C ARG A 10 -2.01 -2.67 -23.75
N ALA A 11 -1.48 -3.14 -22.63
CA ALA A 11 -1.25 -4.57 -22.38
C ALA A 11 -2.57 -5.36 -22.41
N HIS A 12 -3.60 -4.89 -21.72
CA HIS A 12 -4.94 -5.48 -21.74
C HIS A 12 -5.54 -5.52 -23.16
N SER A 13 -5.33 -4.48 -23.98
CA SER A 13 -5.82 -4.48 -25.37
C SER A 13 -5.16 -5.54 -26.27
N LEU A 14 -4.04 -6.13 -25.84
CA LEU A 14 -3.36 -7.22 -26.55
C LEU A 14 -3.76 -8.60 -26.03
N ASP A 15 -4.16 -8.69 -24.76
CA ASP A 15 -4.70 -9.90 -24.14
C ASP A 15 -5.66 -9.49 -23.00
N GLU A 16 -6.95 -9.62 -23.27
CA GLU A 16 -8.04 -9.17 -22.39
C GLU A 16 -8.10 -9.93 -21.05
N GLN A 17 -7.40 -11.06 -20.95
CA GLN A 17 -7.33 -11.82 -19.70
C GLN A 17 -6.50 -11.09 -18.64
N TYR A 18 -5.63 -10.17 -19.02
CA TYR A 18 -4.83 -9.39 -18.08
C TYR A 18 -5.59 -8.16 -17.59
N THR A 19 -6.09 -8.20 -16.35
CA THR A 19 -7.02 -7.18 -15.82
C THR A 19 -6.58 -6.53 -14.53
N ILE A 20 -5.66 -7.12 -13.76
CA ILE A 20 -5.33 -6.65 -12.40
C ILE A 20 -4.00 -5.88 -12.39
N PRO A 21 -4.01 -4.54 -12.26
CA PRO A 21 -2.80 -3.74 -12.33
C PRO A 21 -2.03 -3.72 -11.00
N HIS A 22 -0.72 -3.89 -11.08
CA HIS A 22 0.19 -3.87 -9.94
C HIS A 22 1.39 -2.94 -10.19
N LEU A 23 1.83 -2.26 -9.15
CA LEU A 23 3.10 -1.53 -9.12
C LEU A 23 3.92 -1.94 -7.91
N TYR A 24 5.24 -2.02 -8.08
CA TYR A 24 6.19 -2.22 -7.01
C TYR A 24 7.29 -1.18 -7.10
N TRP A 25 7.75 -0.70 -5.95
CA TRP A 25 8.76 0.35 -5.89
C TRP A 25 9.66 0.17 -4.69
N ASP A 26 10.97 0.17 -4.93
CA ASP A 26 11.99 0.09 -3.91
C ASP A 26 12.90 1.31 -3.97
N THR A 27 13.29 1.83 -2.81
CA THR A 27 14.24 2.95 -2.68
C THR A 27 15.50 2.53 -1.95
N LEU A 28 16.66 2.79 -2.58
CA LEU A 28 18.00 2.44 -2.10
C LEU A 28 18.31 0.93 -2.09
N PRO A 29 19.61 0.55 -2.13
CA PRO A 29 20.01 -0.86 -2.10
C PRO A 29 19.47 -1.64 -0.89
N ARG A 30 19.27 -0.95 0.24
CA ARG A 30 18.69 -1.54 1.43
C ARG A 30 17.27 -2.09 1.22
N ALA A 31 16.46 -1.43 0.39
CA ALA A 31 15.15 -1.91 -0.02
C ALA A 31 15.21 -2.85 -1.24
N SER A 32 16.40 -3.30 -1.63
CA SER A 32 16.66 -4.12 -2.82
C SER A 32 16.52 -3.39 -4.16
N ALA A 33 16.54 -2.06 -4.17
CA ALA A 33 16.64 -1.31 -5.43
C ALA A 33 17.99 -1.62 -6.10
N SER A 34 17.94 -2.16 -7.32
CA SER A 34 19.14 -2.53 -8.10
C SER A 34 19.88 -1.33 -8.68
N GLN A 35 19.20 -0.19 -8.78
CA GLN A 35 19.71 1.07 -9.32
C GLN A 35 19.35 2.21 -8.37
N VAL A 36 20.22 3.22 -8.28
CA VAL A 36 19.93 4.45 -7.52
C VAL A 36 18.85 5.30 -8.20
N HIS A 37 18.69 5.14 -9.53
CA HIS A 37 17.66 5.83 -10.28
C HIS A 37 16.24 5.36 -9.85
N PRO A 38 15.33 6.29 -9.50
CA PRO A 38 13.96 5.93 -9.15
C PRO A 38 13.23 5.27 -10.32
N HIS A 39 12.76 4.03 -10.12
CA HIS A 39 11.96 3.30 -11.11
C HIS A 39 10.90 2.46 -10.42
N PHE A 40 9.85 2.12 -11.16
CA PHE A 40 8.78 1.24 -10.72
C PHE A 40 8.82 -0.05 -11.54
N HIS A 41 8.49 -1.17 -10.91
CA HIS A 41 8.12 -2.38 -11.62
C HIS A 41 6.61 -2.40 -11.85
N VAL A 42 6.21 -2.57 -13.10
CA VAL A 42 4.82 -2.70 -13.55
C VAL A 42 4.53 -4.17 -13.82
N ALA A 43 3.38 -4.65 -13.33
CA ALA A 43 2.85 -5.95 -13.70
C ALA A 43 1.33 -5.84 -13.93
N LEU A 44 0.82 -6.60 -14.87
CA LEU A 44 -0.61 -6.81 -15.07
C LEU A 44 -0.84 -8.30 -14.84
N ALA A 45 -1.68 -8.67 -13.87
CA ALA A 45 -1.97 -10.07 -13.57
C ALA A 45 -3.24 -10.51 -14.31
N ARG A 46 -3.31 -11.81 -14.55
CA ARG A 46 -4.33 -12.46 -15.37
C ARG A 46 -5.53 -12.89 -14.54
N ASP A 47 -6.72 -12.73 -15.11
CA ASP A 47 -8.02 -13.15 -14.60
C ASP A 47 -8.28 -12.63 -13.18
N ASP A 48 -8.69 -13.52 -12.27
CA ASP A 48 -8.96 -13.26 -10.85
C ASP A 48 -7.76 -13.53 -9.94
N HIS A 49 -6.56 -13.73 -10.50
CA HIS A 49 -5.38 -14.16 -9.75
C HIS A 49 -4.55 -12.97 -9.25
N TYR A 50 -5.01 -12.36 -8.16
CA TYR A 50 -4.19 -11.43 -7.39
C TYR A 50 -2.88 -12.08 -6.94
N TYR A 51 -1.76 -11.34 -6.96
CA TYR A 51 -0.49 -11.90 -6.49
C TYR A 51 -0.47 -12.09 -4.98
N ALA A 52 -0.24 -13.33 -4.54
CA ALA A 52 0.10 -13.73 -3.17
C ALA A 52 -0.62 -12.93 -2.08
N ARG A 53 0.02 -11.92 -1.50
CA ARG A 53 -0.52 -11.08 -0.41
C ARG A 53 -1.81 -10.35 -0.81
N TRP A 54 -1.95 -9.94 -2.07
CA TRP A 54 -3.18 -9.32 -2.56
C TRP A 54 -4.33 -10.33 -2.62
N ALA A 55 -4.08 -11.56 -3.05
CA ALA A 55 -5.10 -12.62 -3.02
C ALA A 55 -5.55 -12.95 -1.59
N HIS A 56 -4.65 -12.88 -0.61
CA HIS A 56 -5.01 -13.03 0.80
C HIS A 56 -5.99 -11.94 1.25
N PHE A 57 -5.77 -10.67 0.88
CA PHE A 57 -6.72 -9.59 1.17
C PHE A 57 -8.05 -9.79 0.47
N GLN A 58 -8.04 -10.22 -0.80
CA GLN A 58 -9.28 -10.48 -1.54
C GLN A 58 -10.09 -11.59 -0.87
N THR A 59 -9.43 -12.68 -0.49
CA THR A 59 -10.05 -13.82 0.21
C THR A 59 -10.62 -13.37 1.56
N ALA A 60 -9.85 -12.60 2.34
CA ALA A 60 -10.31 -12.06 3.62
C ALA A 60 -11.52 -11.12 3.45
N ALA A 61 -11.51 -10.27 2.41
CA ALA A 61 -12.61 -9.36 2.12
C ALA A 61 -13.89 -10.12 1.72
N LYS A 62 -13.76 -11.14 0.87
CA LYS A 62 -14.86 -12.05 0.50
C LYS A 62 -15.44 -12.73 1.74
N GLN A 63 -14.58 -13.33 2.56
CA GLN A 63 -15.01 -14.04 3.77
C GLN A 63 -15.70 -13.10 4.75
N TYR A 64 -15.12 -11.92 4.99
CA TYR A 64 -15.72 -10.91 5.86
C TYR A 64 -17.12 -10.51 5.40
N ALA A 65 -17.30 -10.26 4.10
CA ALA A 65 -18.60 -9.90 3.54
C ALA A 65 -19.65 -11.02 3.74
N VAL A 66 -19.26 -12.29 3.58
CA VAL A 66 -20.14 -13.44 3.86
C VAL A 66 -20.55 -13.49 5.34
N ASP A 67 -19.60 -13.26 6.24
CA ASP A 67 -19.82 -13.35 7.69
C ASP A 67 -20.56 -12.13 8.28
N HIS A 68 -20.67 -11.03 7.52
CA HIS A 68 -21.20 -9.74 7.99
C HIS A 68 -22.23 -9.13 7.01
N ASP A 69 -23.15 -9.94 6.48
CA ASP A 69 -24.30 -9.48 5.67
C ASP A 69 -23.94 -8.56 4.49
N GLY A 70 -22.82 -8.84 3.83
CA GLY A 70 -22.32 -8.07 2.69
C GLY A 70 -21.59 -6.77 3.08
N GLU A 71 -21.26 -6.55 4.35
CA GLU A 71 -20.47 -5.37 4.73
C GLU A 71 -19.11 -5.36 4.03
N ASN A 72 -18.74 -4.21 3.46
CA ASN A 72 -17.46 -4.04 2.81
C ASN A 72 -16.30 -4.03 3.83
N TYR A 73 -15.40 -5.01 3.69
CA TYR A 73 -14.23 -5.20 4.55
C TYR A 73 -13.38 -3.93 4.75
N PHE A 74 -13.06 -3.20 3.68
CA PHE A 74 -12.20 -2.02 3.77
C PHE A 74 -12.90 -0.83 4.44
N SER A 75 -14.23 -0.76 4.34
CA SER A 75 -15.04 0.23 5.06
C SER A 75 -15.02 -0.07 6.56
N ALA A 76 -15.19 -1.33 6.96
CA ALA A 76 -15.08 -1.75 8.35
C ALA A 76 -13.66 -1.52 8.91
N LEU A 77 -12.64 -1.86 8.12
CA LEU A 77 -11.24 -1.64 8.45
C LEU A 77 -10.94 -0.16 8.72
N ASN A 78 -11.49 0.74 7.89
CA ASN A 78 -11.37 2.18 8.08
C ASN A 78 -12.04 2.64 9.39
N LYS A 79 -13.27 2.18 9.65
CA LYS A 79 -14.02 2.55 10.86
C LYS A 79 -13.22 2.20 12.11
N ILE A 80 -12.66 0.99 12.17
CA ILE A 80 -11.87 0.51 13.31
C ILE A 80 -10.59 1.34 13.48
N HIS A 81 -9.79 1.53 12.43
CA HIS A 81 -8.55 2.29 12.54
C HIS A 81 -8.82 3.77 12.84
N SER A 82 -9.92 4.34 12.33
CA SER A 82 -10.35 5.70 12.67
C SER A 82 -10.75 5.83 14.13
N ALA A 83 -11.51 4.87 14.66
CA ALA A 83 -11.90 4.84 16.08
C ALA A 83 -10.70 4.71 17.02
N LEU A 84 -9.66 3.99 16.60
CA LEU A 84 -8.39 3.90 17.32
C LEU A 84 -7.48 5.13 17.11
N GLY A 85 -7.86 6.10 16.27
CA GLY A 85 -7.02 7.25 15.95
C GLY A 85 -5.78 6.91 15.09
N LEU A 86 -5.77 5.72 14.48
CA LEU A 86 -4.70 5.18 13.62
C LEU A 86 -4.90 5.46 12.13
N ALA A 87 -5.98 6.14 11.74
CA ALA A 87 -6.27 6.53 10.36
C ALA A 87 -6.33 8.06 10.18
N VAL A 88 -6.08 8.49 8.94
CA VAL A 88 -6.25 9.87 8.47
C VAL A 88 -6.91 9.83 7.10
N GLN A 89 -8.05 10.52 6.97
CA GLN A 89 -8.72 10.74 5.69
C GLN A 89 -8.14 11.98 5.01
N PHE A 90 -7.83 11.86 3.72
CA PHE A 90 -7.44 12.96 2.84
C PHE A 90 -8.23 12.87 1.52
N GLY A 91 -9.22 13.74 1.36
CA GLY A 91 -10.13 13.68 0.21
C GLY A 91 -10.80 12.30 0.12
N ASN A 92 -10.67 11.64 -1.02
CA ASN A 92 -11.20 10.29 -1.28
C ASN A 92 -10.27 9.14 -0.87
N ALA A 93 -9.12 9.43 -0.26
CA ALA A 93 -8.14 8.44 0.17
C ALA A 93 -7.97 8.42 1.69
N THR A 94 -7.62 7.25 2.23
CA THR A 94 -7.27 7.06 3.63
C THR A 94 -5.84 6.53 3.72
N VAL A 95 -5.11 6.96 4.73
CA VAL A 95 -3.89 6.29 5.21
C VAL A 95 -4.12 5.83 6.64
N MET A 96 -3.62 4.64 6.97
CA MET A 96 -3.56 4.16 8.35
C MET A 96 -2.20 3.57 8.68
N ALA A 97 -1.78 3.77 9.93
CA ALA A 97 -0.74 2.95 10.53
C ALA A 97 -1.39 1.60 10.85
N TYR A 98 -1.02 0.56 10.10
CA TYR A 98 -1.74 -0.70 10.11
C TYR A 98 -1.54 -1.45 11.42
N LEU A 99 -2.62 -1.94 12.03
CA LEU A 99 -2.55 -2.57 13.37
C LEU A 99 -1.85 -3.94 13.35
N THR A 100 -1.89 -4.65 12.23
CA THR A 100 -1.21 -5.94 12.03
C THR A 100 -0.14 -5.82 10.93
N PRO A 101 0.91 -5.03 11.16
CA PRO A 101 1.89 -4.72 10.12
C PRO A 101 2.70 -5.96 9.74
N SER A 102 3.17 -6.00 8.49
CA SER A 102 4.09 -6.99 7.94
C SER A 102 5.56 -6.56 8.02
N ALA A 103 5.81 -5.29 8.37
CA ALA A 103 7.15 -4.73 8.59
C ALA A 103 7.07 -3.43 9.40
N SER A 104 8.23 -2.94 9.85
CA SER A 104 8.34 -1.68 10.58
C SER A 104 7.84 -0.48 9.78
N TYR A 105 7.20 0.47 10.50
CA TYR A 105 6.65 1.72 9.93
C TYR A 105 5.67 1.52 8.78
N GLU A 106 4.93 0.42 8.80
CA GLU A 106 4.01 0.13 7.72
C GLU A 106 2.84 1.13 7.66
N LEU A 107 2.64 1.69 6.48
CA LEU A 107 1.48 2.49 6.13
C LEU A 107 0.63 1.74 5.12
N PHE A 108 -0.67 1.71 5.37
CA PHE A 108 -1.66 1.17 4.46
C PHE A 108 -2.52 2.32 3.94
N LEU A 109 -2.39 2.62 2.65
CA LEU A 109 -3.18 3.63 1.97
C LEU A 109 -4.20 2.95 1.07
N PHE A 110 -5.40 3.49 1.00
CA PHE A 110 -6.41 2.99 0.07
C PHE A 110 -7.45 4.04 -0.30
N SER A 111 -8.08 3.81 -1.45
CA SER A 111 -9.25 4.53 -1.95
C SER A 111 -10.08 3.60 -2.81
N LYS A 112 -11.39 3.85 -2.93
CA LYS A 112 -12.28 3.00 -3.75
C LYS A 112 -11.75 2.83 -5.18
N GLU A 113 -11.28 3.93 -5.76
CA GLU A 113 -10.72 4.00 -7.11
C GLU A 113 -9.36 4.69 -7.08
N THR A 114 -8.57 4.50 -8.13
CA THR A 114 -7.32 5.25 -8.34
C THR A 114 -7.65 6.74 -8.50
N CYS A 115 -7.15 7.59 -7.60
CA CYS A 115 -7.47 9.03 -7.60
C CYS A 115 -6.27 9.91 -7.24
N LYS A 116 -6.38 11.22 -7.53
CA LYS A 116 -5.33 12.20 -7.23
C LYS A 116 -5.03 12.29 -5.73
N ASP A 117 -6.06 12.20 -4.90
CA ASP A 117 -5.93 12.27 -3.44
C ASP A 117 -5.06 11.12 -2.90
N LEU A 118 -5.21 9.91 -3.45
CA LEU A 118 -4.38 8.76 -3.07
C LEU A 118 -2.90 9.01 -3.35
N PHE A 119 -2.56 9.53 -4.53
CA PHE A 119 -1.17 9.81 -4.89
C PHE A 119 -0.59 11.02 -4.16
N GLN A 120 -1.40 12.03 -3.87
CA GLN A 120 -1.00 13.15 -3.04
C GLN A 120 -0.73 12.69 -1.60
N LEU A 121 -1.57 11.80 -1.08
CA LEU A 121 -1.39 11.19 0.24
C LEU A 121 -0.15 10.29 0.27
N LEU A 122 0.11 9.49 -0.78
CA LEU A 122 1.35 8.75 -0.95
C LEU A 122 2.56 9.68 -0.89
N PHE A 123 2.53 10.80 -1.62
CA PHE A 123 3.59 11.78 -1.60
C PHE A 123 3.83 12.31 -0.17
N TYR A 124 2.78 12.69 0.55
CA TYR A 124 2.91 13.13 1.94
C TYR A 124 3.50 12.04 2.84
N CYS A 125 3.08 10.79 2.69
CA CYS A 125 3.60 9.67 3.47
C CYS A 125 5.09 9.42 3.22
N VAL A 126 5.50 9.33 1.95
CA VAL A 126 6.92 9.16 1.58
C VAL A 126 7.76 10.32 2.11
N THR A 127 7.23 11.54 1.99
CA THR A 127 7.94 12.75 2.44
C THR A 127 7.99 12.82 3.97
N ALA A 128 6.98 12.31 4.68
CA ALA A 128 7.01 12.17 6.14
C ALA A 128 8.10 11.20 6.57
N LEU A 129 8.12 10.00 5.98
CA LEU A 129 9.12 8.99 6.26
C LEU A 129 10.52 9.53 5.99
N ARG A 130 10.74 10.18 4.85
CA ARG A 130 12.04 10.70 4.44
C ARG A 130 12.49 11.94 5.23
N ASP A 131 11.69 13.00 5.25
CA ASP A 131 12.11 14.33 5.70
C ASP A 131 11.81 14.58 7.18
N ASP A 132 10.76 13.96 7.72
CA ASP A 132 10.34 14.21 9.10
C ASP A 132 10.79 13.07 10.05
N MET A 133 11.10 11.88 9.51
CA MET A 133 11.51 10.69 10.29
C MET A 133 12.87 10.10 9.87
N GLU A 134 13.49 10.60 8.80
CA GLU A 134 14.80 10.13 8.30
C GLU A 134 14.84 8.62 7.94
N LEU A 135 13.72 8.09 7.47
CA LEU A 135 13.52 6.71 7.04
C LEU A 135 13.59 6.62 5.50
N TYR A 136 14.77 6.31 4.97
CA TYR A 136 15.05 6.44 3.53
C TYR A 136 14.80 5.18 2.69
N ALA A 137 15.08 3.99 3.25
CA ALA A 137 14.97 2.72 2.53
C ALA A 137 13.55 2.17 2.64
N ILE A 138 12.75 2.36 1.60
CA ILE A 138 11.32 2.09 1.58
C ILE A 138 11.03 1.10 0.46
N SER A 139 10.16 0.13 0.75
CA SER A 139 9.52 -0.70 -0.27
C SER A 139 8.03 -0.40 -0.32
N SER A 140 7.46 -0.46 -1.51
CA SER A 140 6.04 -0.30 -1.75
C SER A 140 5.51 -1.40 -2.66
N GLY A 141 4.36 -1.93 -2.28
CA GLY A 141 3.52 -2.74 -3.14
C GLY A 141 2.18 -2.04 -3.36
N MET A 142 1.72 -2.01 -4.59
CA MET A 142 0.47 -1.38 -4.98
C MET A 142 -0.35 -2.32 -5.85
N VAL A 143 -1.65 -2.37 -5.58
CA VAL A 143 -2.64 -3.04 -6.41
C VAL A 143 -3.78 -2.07 -6.66
N PHE A 144 -4.26 -2.05 -7.90
CA PHE A 144 -5.34 -1.15 -8.32
C PHE A 144 -6.60 -1.94 -8.66
N PRO A 145 -7.77 -1.28 -8.71
CA PRO A 145 -8.98 -1.92 -9.19
C PRO A 145 -8.76 -2.53 -10.57
N LYS A 146 -9.45 -3.62 -10.82
CA LYS A 146 -9.40 -4.27 -12.12
C LYS A 146 -9.83 -3.33 -13.23
N LEU A 147 -9.24 -3.53 -14.40
CA LEU A 147 -9.63 -2.83 -15.62
C LEU A 147 -11.06 -3.18 -16.04
N ILE A 148 -11.50 -4.41 -15.72
CA ILE A 148 -12.86 -4.91 -15.88
C ILE A 148 -13.33 -5.38 -14.50
N PRO A 149 -14.26 -4.66 -13.86
CA PRO A 149 -14.78 -5.03 -12.55
C PRO A 149 -15.47 -6.40 -12.57
N SER A 150 -15.30 -7.17 -11.50
CA SER A 150 -16.08 -8.39 -11.27
C SER A 150 -17.50 -8.06 -10.79
N ASP A 151 -18.48 -8.84 -11.27
CA ASP A 151 -19.90 -8.65 -10.92
C ASP A 151 -20.21 -8.95 -9.44
N ASP A 152 -19.37 -9.77 -8.80
CA ASP A 152 -19.54 -10.20 -7.40
C ASP A 152 -19.08 -9.15 -6.37
N GLY A 153 -18.56 -8.00 -6.83
CA GLY A 153 -18.09 -6.92 -5.96
C GLY A 153 -16.86 -7.27 -5.12
N SER A 154 -16.16 -8.35 -5.48
CA SER A 154 -15.06 -8.88 -4.67
C SER A 154 -13.68 -8.30 -4.97
N ASP A 155 -13.63 -7.35 -5.90
CA ASP A 155 -12.39 -6.72 -6.32
C ASP A 155 -11.78 -5.89 -5.21
N LEU A 156 -10.45 -5.88 -5.19
CA LEU A 156 -9.72 -5.00 -4.29
C LEU A 156 -9.88 -3.54 -4.72
N PRO A 157 -10.00 -2.61 -3.74
CA PRO A 157 -9.86 -1.18 -4.02
C PRO A 157 -8.43 -0.85 -4.46
N ALA A 158 -8.16 0.42 -4.76
CA ALA A 158 -6.77 0.87 -4.89
C ALA A 158 -6.10 0.79 -3.52
N ILE A 159 -5.04 -0.01 -3.40
CA ILE A 159 -4.28 -0.20 -2.17
C ILE A 159 -2.81 0.08 -2.45
N ILE A 160 -2.19 0.86 -1.57
CA ILE A 160 -0.74 1.11 -1.56
C ILE A 160 -0.24 0.80 -0.15
N ARG A 161 0.68 -0.16 -0.05
CA ARG A 161 1.40 -0.45 1.19
C ARG A 161 2.81 0.13 1.09
N LEU A 162 3.27 0.76 2.15
CA LEU A 162 4.64 1.26 2.30
C LEU A 162 5.26 0.66 3.54
N VAL A 163 6.52 0.24 3.45
CA VAL A 163 7.27 -0.30 4.59
C VAL A 163 8.67 0.26 4.63
N TYR A 164 9.21 0.46 5.82
CA TYR A 164 10.62 0.79 6.01
C TYR A 164 11.46 -0.48 6.13
N ARG A 165 12.55 -0.54 5.37
CA ARG A 165 13.45 -1.70 5.24
C ARG A 165 14.68 -1.60 6.15
N GLY A 166 14.73 -0.63 7.07
CA GLY A 166 15.86 -0.42 7.98
C GLY A 166 16.89 0.60 7.49
N PRO A 167 17.93 0.89 8.30
CA PRO A 167 18.93 1.91 7.98
C PRO A 167 19.67 1.60 6.67
N ALA A 168 19.93 2.63 5.86
CA ALA A 168 20.48 2.47 4.52
C ALA A 168 21.90 1.85 4.53
N GLU A 169 22.65 2.11 5.59
CA GLU A 169 24.00 1.63 5.86
C GLU A 169 24.05 0.27 6.58
N ALA A 170 22.89 -0.29 6.95
CA ALA A 170 22.82 -1.54 7.68
C ALA A 170 23.33 -2.71 6.82
N ARG A 171 24.34 -3.43 7.33
CA ARG A 171 24.93 -4.59 6.66
C ARG A 171 24.11 -5.89 6.79
N ARG A 172 23.30 -6.02 7.85
CA ARG A 172 22.51 -7.24 8.12
C ARG A 172 21.21 -7.20 7.34
N ALA A 173 20.77 -8.30 6.74
CA ALA A 173 19.44 -8.38 6.13
C ALA A 173 18.34 -7.91 7.09
N ASP A 174 17.31 -7.25 6.57
CA ASP A 174 16.14 -6.79 7.33
C ASP A 174 15.09 -7.88 7.52
N ILE A 175 15.12 -8.91 6.67
CA ILE A 175 14.25 -10.08 6.76
C ILE A 175 15.10 -11.28 7.16
N ASP A 176 14.67 -11.99 8.21
CA ASP A 176 15.30 -13.20 8.73
C ASP A 176 14.42 -14.45 8.52
N SER A 177 14.89 -15.59 9.00
CA SER A 177 14.15 -16.86 8.91
C SER A 177 12.84 -16.84 9.70
N LEU A 178 12.76 -16.07 10.80
CA LEU A 178 11.53 -15.93 11.57
C LEU A 178 10.46 -15.21 10.75
N MET A 179 10.81 -14.14 10.04
CA MET A 179 9.87 -13.43 9.18
C MET A 179 9.53 -14.19 7.89
N LEU A 180 10.46 -14.98 7.35
CA LEU A 180 10.20 -15.80 6.16
C LEU A 180 9.33 -17.03 6.44
N PHE A 181 9.53 -17.71 7.56
CA PHE A 181 8.92 -19.02 7.83
C PHE A 181 8.05 -19.08 9.09
N GLY A 182 8.16 -18.11 9.98
CA GLY A 182 7.43 -18.04 11.22
C GLY A 182 6.38 -16.93 11.22
N THR A 183 6.71 -15.82 11.89
CA THR A 183 5.79 -14.71 12.11
C THR A 183 6.49 -13.36 11.89
N VAL A 184 5.69 -12.32 11.74
CA VAL A 184 6.20 -10.95 11.64
C VAL A 184 6.68 -10.47 13.00
N ASN A 185 7.84 -9.81 13.03
CA ASN A 185 8.37 -9.14 14.22
C ASN A 185 8.43 -7.62 13.97
N VAL A 186 7.54 -6.87 14.61
CA VAL A 186 7.50 -5.40 14.52
C VAL A 186 7.61 -4.80 15.92
N ASN A 187 8.60 -3.95 16.12
CA ASN A 187 8.88 -3.25 17.38
C ASN A 187 8.66 -1.73 17.25
N VAL A 188 7.64 -1.34 16.46
CA VAL A 188 7.29 0.06 16.19
C VAL A 188 5.87 0.30 16.65
N ASP A 189 5.68 1.32 17.48
CA ASP A 189 4.36 1.76 17.92
C ASP A 189 3.61 2.46 16.77
N PRO A 190 2.45 1.92 16.31
CA PRO A 190 1.70 2.51 15.20
C PRO A 190 1.13 3.90 15.54
N TYR A 191 0.92 4.24 16.82
CA TYR A 191 0.45 5.56 17.22
C TYR A 191 1.52 6.63 16.99
N THR A 192 2.79 6.28 17.24
CA THR A 192 3.92 7.15 16.89
C THR A 192 3.97 7.39 15.37
N VAL A 193 3.82 6.35 14.55
CA VAL A 193 3.83 6.45 13.09
C VAL A 193 2.72 7.38 12.58
N ILE A 194 1.47 7.12 12.94
CA ILE A 194 0.34 7.92 12.43
C ILE A 194 0.43 9.39 12.86
N ASN A 195 0.99 9.67 14.04
CA ASN A 195 1.17 11.04 14.52
C ASN A 195 2.17 11.83 13.66
N TYR A 196 3.25 11.20 13.20
CA TYR A 196 4.15 11.83 12.22
C TYR A 196 3.42 12.11 10.91
N ILE A 197 2.61 11.17 10.43
CA ILE A 197 1.84 11.33 9.19
C ILE A 197 0.83 12.49 9.29
N LYS A 198 0.08 12.58 10.40
CA LYS A 198 -0.87 13.70 10.65
C LYS A 198 -0.17 15.05 10.56
N LYS A 199 0.92 15.23 11.33
CA LYS A 199 1.71 16.47 11.35
C LYS A 199 2.30 16.78 9.97
N SER A 200 2.77 15.75 9.27
CA SER A 200 3.36 15.88 7.94
C SER A 200 2.37 16.37 6.89
N ILE A 201 1.14 15.84 6.93
CA ILE A 201 0.03 16.28 6.08
C ILE A 201 -0.34 17.73 6.38
N GLU A 202 -0.52 18.09 7.66
CA GLU A 202 -0.83 19.47 8.08
C GLU A 202 0.23 20.46 7.59
N LYS A 203 1.52 20.17 7.86
CA LYS A 203 2.67 20.98 7.45
C LYS A 203 2.74 21.22 5.94
N ARG A 204 2.33 20.24 5.13
CA ARG A 204 2.46 20.30 3.66
C ARG A 204 1.21 20.85 2.98
N ARG A 205 0.04 20.78 3.61
CA ARG A 205 -1.17 21.45 3.12
C ARG A 205 -1.09 22.97 3.24
N THR A 206 -0.39 23.50 4.23
CA THR A 206 -0.21 24.95 4.40
C THR A 206 0.77 25.58 3.42
N ASN A 207 1.59 24.75 2.76
CA ASN A 207 2.66 25.18 1.85
C ASN A 207 2.36 24.89 0.37
N ALA A 208 1.17 24.36 0.07
CA ALA A 208 0.69 24.03 -1.28
C ALA A 208 -0.37 25.03 -1.74
#